data_AF-A0A432WCA0-F1
#
_entry.id   AF-A0A432WCA0-F1
#
_cell.length_a   1.000
_cell.length_b   1.000
_cell.length_c   1.000
_cell.angle_alpha   90.00
_cell.angle_beta   90.00
_cell.angle_gamma   90.00
#
_symmetry.space_group_name_H-M   'P 1'
#
loop_
_entity.id
_entity.type
_entity.pdbx_description
1 polymer ?
#
loop_
_entity_poly.entity_id
_entity_poly.type
_entity_poly.pdbx_seq_one_letter_code
_entity_poly.pdbx_strand_id
1 'polypeptide(L)'
;MSDGFVRERFLREFIHTNSPYVVPFVIQLCGEYVIEIISIIHSNLGKLNRDMYIEFFNENPGFIHLTRQRATSYWNCFFQYEKPLNESRLAFEVLSYFEVPKPNKASNPAP
;
A
#
# COMPACT_ATOMS: atom_id res chain seq x y z
N MET A 1 19.97 5.03 -8.72
CA MET A 1 19.34 4.09 -9.69
C MET A 1 19.17 2.75 -9.00
N SER A 2 18.06 2.55 -8.29
CA SER A 2 17.68 1.25 -7.73
C SER A 2 16.79 0.56 -8.74
N ASP A 3 17.26 -0.53 -9.33
CA ASP A 3 16.59 -1.25 -10.41
C ASP A 3 15.18 -1.73 -9.98
N GLY A 4 14.14 -1.18 -10.62
CA GLY A 4 12.75 -1.57 -10.40
C GLY A 4 12.50 -3.04 -10.74
N PHE A 5 13.25 -3.61 -11.69
CA PHE A 5 13.14 -5.00 -12.11
C PHE A 5 13.54 -5.97 -11.00
N VAL A 6 14.53 -5.62 -10.17
CA VAL A 6 14.91 -6.45 -9.02
C VAL A 6 13.76 -6.52 -8.03
N ARG A 7 13.14 -5.39 -7.69
CA ARG A 7 12.02 -5.34 -6.74
C ARG A 7 10.79 -6.06 -7.29
N GLU A 8 10.51 -5.89 -8.57
CA GLU A 8 9.44 -6.61 -9.25
C GLU A 8 9.66 -8.13 -9.22
N ARG A 9 10.88 -8.59 -9.52
CA ARG A 9 11.22 -10.02 -9.49
C ARG A 9 11.02 -10.60 -8.09
N PHE A 10 11.59 -9.96 -7.07
CA PHE A 10 11.41 -10.39 -5.68
C PHE A 10 9.94 -10.37 -5.25
N LEU A 11 9.18 -9.35 -5.67
CA LEU A 11 7.75 -9.30 -5.39
C LEU A 11 7.05 -10.52 -6.01
N ARG A 12 7.28 -10.82 -7.29
CA ARG A 12 6.63 -11.95 -7.97
C ARG A 12 6.96 -13.31 -7.33
N GLU A 13 8.18 -13.47 -6.82
CA GLU A 13 8.61 -14.70 -6.16
C GLU A 13 8.01 -14.88 -4.77
N PHE A 14 7.88 -13.80 -3.99
CA PHE A 14 7.59 -13.89 -2.56
C PHE A 14 6.24 -13.32 -2.12
N ILE A 15 5.46 -12.67 -2.99
CA ILE A 15 4.21 -11.98 -2.60
C ILE A 15 3.17 -12.90 -1.93
N HIS A 16 3.14 -14.19 -2.24
CA HIS A 16 2.24 -15.17 -1.62
C HIS A 16 2.86 -15.88 -0.41
N THR A 17 4.07 -15.51 -0.01
CA THR A 17 4.73 -16.09 1.16
C THR A 17 4.15 -15.47 2.42
N ASN A 18 3.59 -16.31 3.29
CA ASN A 18 3.06 -15.91 4.60
C ASN A 18 4.19 -15.66 5.60
N SER A 19 4.93 -14.58 5.39
CA SER A 19 6.04 -14.16 6.24
C SER A 19 5.85 -12.71 6.68
N PRO A 20 6.04 -12.38 7.98
CA PRO A 20 5.88 -11.02 8.48
C PRO A 20 6.88 -10.04 7.86
N TYR A 21 7.96 -10.54 7.25
CA TYR A 21 8.95 -9.73 6.53
C TYR A 21 8.51 -9.34 5.12
N VAL A 22 7.56 -10.07 4.52
CA VAL A 22 7.03 -9.75 3.18
C VAL A 22 6.09 -8.55 3.26
N VAL A 23 5.33 -8.42 4.33
CA VAL A 23 4.38 -7.31 4.54
C VAL A 23 5.04 -5.93 4.44
N PRO A 24 6.09 -5.58 5.23
CA PRO A 24 6.74 -4.28 5.12
C PRO A 24 7.36 -4.04 3.75
N PHE A 25 7.91 -5.09 3.11
CA PHE A 25 8.45 -5.00 1.75
C PHE A 25 7.37 -4.61 0.74
N VAL A 26 6.22 -5.30 0.75
CA VAL A 26 5.09 -5.01 -0.16
C VAL A 26 4.53 -3.60 0.08
N ILE A 27 4.37 -3.19 1.34
CA ILE A 27 3.82 -1.87 1.66
C ILE A 27 4.80 -0.76 1.31
N GLN A 28 6.11 -0.92 1.55
CA GLN A 28 7.11 0.06 1.16
C GLN A 28 7.05 0.37 -0.35
N LEU A 29 6.89 -0.66 -1.19
CA LEU A 29 6.82 -0.50 -2.65
C LEU A 29 5.67 0.40 -3.10
N CYS A 30 4.57 0.46 -2.35
CA CYS A 30 3.46 1.37 -2.63
C CYS A 30 3.87 2.85 -2.50
N GLY A 31 4.82 3.15 -1.60
CA GLY A 31 5.37 4.50 -1.42
C GLY A 31 6.47 4.86 -2.41
N GLU A 32 7.09 3.89 -3.07
CA GLU A 32 8.06 4.11 -4.14
C GLU A 32 7.41 4.42 -5.49
N TYR A 33 6.10 4.18 -5.59
CA TYR A 33 5.25 4.52 -6.72
C TYR A 33 5.80 4.05 -8.08
N VAL A 34 6.04 2.74 -8.20
CA VAL A 34 6.29 2.08 -9.50
C VAL A 34 5.00 1.41 -9.92
N ILE A 35 4.36 1.93 -10.98
CA ILE A 35 2.99 1.56 -11.34
C ILE A 35 2.85 0.08 -11.68
N GLU A 36 3.85 -0.51 -12.34
CA GLU A 36 3.91 -1.93 -12.68
C GLU A 36 3.94 -2.80 -11.42
N ILE A 37 4.73 -2.40 -10.42
CA ILE A 37 4.83 -3.09 -9.14
C ILE A 37 3.51 -2.97 -8.37
N ILE A 38 2.94 -1.77 -8.29
CA ILE A 38 1.67 -1.54 -7.60
C ILE A 38 0.54 -2.36 -8.25
N SER A 39 0.51 -2.44 -9.58
CA SER A 39 -0.47 -3.24 -10.33
C SER A 39 -0.37 -4.74 -10.00
N ILE A 40 0.84 -5.28 -9.82
CA ILE A 40 1.05 -6.65 -9.37
C ILE A 40 0.48 -6.85 -7.97
N ILE A 41 0.75 -5.93 -7.03
CA ILE A 41 0.24 -6.01 -5.66
C ILE A 41 -1.29 -5.97 -5.67
N HIS A 42 -1.87 -4.99 -6.36
CA HIS A 42 -3.31 -4.80 -6.47
C HIS A 42 -4.01 -6.05 -7.02
N SER A 43 -3.49 -6.61 -8.11
CA SER A 43 -4.05 -7.82 -8.74
C SER A 43 -3.96 -9.08 -7.86
N ASN A 44 -3.15 -9.06 -6.80
CA ASN A 44 -2.98 -10.16 -5.87
C ASN A 44 -3.65 -9.95 -4.51
N LEU A 45 -4.29 -8.81 -4.24
CA LEU A 45 -4.89 -8.48 -2.92
C LEU A 45 -5.77 -9.59 -2.35
N GLY A 46 -6.60 -10.22 -3.19
CA GLY A 46 -7.49 -11.31 -2.77
C GLY A 46 -6.79 -12.63 -2.43
N LYS A 47 -5.48 -12.75 -2.72
CA LYS A 47 -4.65 -13.94 -2.45
C LYS A 47 -3.68 -13.73 -1.30
N LEU A 48 -3.58 -12.51 -0.76
CA LEU A 48 -2.68 -12.21 0.35
C LEU A 48 -3.31 -12.67 1.67
N ASN A 49 -2.46 -13.03 2.64
CA ASN A 49 -2.92 -13.26 4.00
C ASN A 49 -3.30 -11.92 4.65
N ARG A 50 -4.57 -11.55 4.50
CA ARG A 50 -5.09 -10.24 4.90
C ARG A 50 -4.89 -9.94 6.39
N ASP A 51 -4.99 -10.94 7.25
CA ASP A 51 -4.87 -10.76 8.69
C ASP A 51 -3.46 -10.33 9.10
N MET A 52 -2.42 -10.89 8.47
CA MET A 52 -1.03 -10.47 8.68
C MET A 52 -0.79 -9.01 8.29
N TYR A 53 -1.41 -8.57 7.19
CA TYR A 53 -1.30 -7.17 6.76
C TYR A 53 -2.04 -6.24 7.71
N ILE A 54 -3.23 -6.62 8.18
CA ILE A 54 -4.00 -5.84 9.17
C ILE A 54 -3.21 -5.72 10.47
N GLU A 55 -2.64 -6.81 10.97
CA GLU A 55 -1.79 -6.83 12.17
C GLU A 55 -0.62 -5.85 12.02
N PHE A 56 0.14 -5.95 10.92
CA PHE A 56 1.24 -5.05 10.64
C PHE A 56 0.81 -3.57 10.57
N PHE A 57 -0.34 -3.27 9.95
CA PHE A 57 -0.88 -1.90 9.86
C PHE A 57 -1.19 -1.32 11.23
N ASN A 58 -1.77 -2.12 12.11
CA ASN A 58 -2.12 -1.72 13.47
C ASN A 58 -0.89 -1.50 14.34
N GLU A 59 0.15 -2.32 14.18
CA GLU A 59 1.41 -2.19 14.91
C GLU A 59 2.28 -1.02 14.41
N ASN A 60 2.16 -0.64 13.12
CA ASN A 60 3.08 0.29 12.48
C ASN A 60 2.38 1.52 11.85
N PRO A 61 1.49 2.25 12.57
CA PRO A 61 0.69 3.32 11.98
C PRO A 61 1.54 4.47 11.38
N GLY A 62 2.71 4.76 11.98
CA GLY A 62 3.64 5.77 11.45
C GLY A 62 4.25 5.37 10.10
N PHE A 63 4.56 4.09 9.91
CA PHE A 63 5.07 3.55 8.65
C PHE A 63 4.01 3.64 7.54
N ILE A 64 2.76 3.29 7.86
CA ILE A 64 1.63 3.40 6.92
C ILE A 64 1.39 4.86 6.54
N HIS A 65 1.41 5.77 7.52
CA HIS A 65 1.25 7.20 7.27
C HIS A 65 2.33 7.75 6.34
N LEU A 66 3.59 7.42 6.59
CA LEU A 66 4.72 7.87 5.77
C LEU A 66 4.63 7.30 4.34
N THR A 67 4.28 6.02 4.20
CA THR A 67 4.10 5.37 2.89
C THR A 67 3.02 6.07 2.08
N ARG A 68 1.89 6.40 2.72
CA ARG A 68 0.80 7.15 2.10
C ARG A 68 1.23 8.55 1.68
N GLN A 69 1.96 9.28 2.54
CA GLN A 69 2.48 10.61 2.18
C GLN A 69 3.39 10.57 0.94
N ARG A 70 4.26 9.55 0.85
CA ARG A 70 5.12 9.36 -0.33
C ARG A 70 4.31 9.08 -1.58
N ALA A 71 3.31 8.19 -1.50
CA ALA A 71 2.42 7.90 -2.61
C ALA A 71 1.66 9.15 -3.08
N THR A 72 1.16 9.97 -2.16
CA THR A 72 0.52 11.26 -2.46
C THR A 72 1.48 12.26 -3.10
N SER A 73 2.71 12.38 -2.59
CA SER A 73 3.72 13.29 -3.13
C SER A 73 4.07 12.93 -4.58
N TYR A 74 4.31 11.64 -4.85
CA TYR A 74 4.59 11.16 -6.20
C TYR A 74 3.39 11.40 -7.12
N TRP A 75 2.19 11.02 -6.67
CA TRP A 75 0.94 11.23 -7.40
C TRP A 75 0.77 12.68 -7.85
N ASN A 76 0.94 13.62 -6.91
CA ASN A 76 0.82 15.06 -7.18
C ASN A 76 1.88 15.56 -8.17
N CYS A 77 3.10 15.03 -8.13
CA CYS A 77 4.20 15.47 -8.99
C CYS A 77 4.06 14.96 -10.43
N PHE A 78 3.57 13.74 -10.64
CA PHE A 78 3.67 13.06 -11.95
C PHE A 78 2.34 12.88 -12.68
N PHE A 79 1.21 12.84 -11.99
CA PHE A 79 -0.04 12.36 -12.61
C PHE A 79 -1.22 13.33 -12.59
N GLN A 80 -1.02 14.58 -12.16
CA GLN A 80 -2.03 15.62 -12.37
C GLN A 80 -2.26 15.96 -13.86
N TYR A 81 -1.37 15.56 -14.77
CA TYR A 81 -1.40 16.04 -16.16
C TYR A 81 -1.35 14.97 -17.26
N GLU A 82 -0.95 13.71 -17.01
CA GLU A 82 -0.54 12.81 -18.12
C GLU A 82 -1.04 11.35 -18.12
N LYS A 83 -1.70 10.82 -17.08
CA LYS A 83 -2.19 9.42 -17.09
C LYS A 83 -3.68 9.21 -16.81
N PRO A 84 -4.25 8.06 -17.26
CA PRO A 84 -5.58 7.63 -16.88
C PRO A 84 -5.75 7.58 -15.35
N LEU A 85 -6.82 8.17 -14.84
CA LEU A 85 -7.10 8.35 -13.40
C LEU A 85 -7.21 7.01 -12.61
N ASN A 86 -7.39 5.89 -13.30
CA ASN A 86 -7.55 4.55 -12.74
C ASN A 86 -6.22 3.90 -12.31
N GLU A 87 -5.16 3.90 -13.13
CA GLU A 87 -3.87 3.25 -12.79
C GLU A 87 -3.19 3.91 -11.57
N SER A 88 -3.08 5.21 -11.69
CA SER A 88 -3.04 6.25 -10.71
C SER A 88 -3.59 6.03 -9.27
N ARG A 89 -4.70 5.31 -9.10
CA ARG A 89 -5.32 5.14 -7.77
C ARG A 89 -4.90 3.87 -7.04
N LEU A 90 -4.24 2.95 -7.74
CA LEU A 90 -3.97 1.59 -7.26
C LEU A 90 -3.20 1.56 -5.94
N ALA A 91 -2.23 2.47 -5.73
CA ALA A 91 -1.48 2.51 -4.46
C ALA A 91 -2.37 2.86 -3.27
N PHE A 92 -3.32 3.79 -3.45
CA PHE A 92 -4.27 4.16 -2.41
C PHE A 92 -5.26 3.04 -2.13
N GLU A 93 -5.72 2.34 -3.18
CA GLU A 93 -6.61 1.18 -3.05
C GLU A 93 -5.93 0.04 -2.29
N VAL A 94 -4.67 -0.27 -2.62
CA VAL A 94 -3.86 -1.26 -1.87
C VAL A 94 -3.73 -0.87 -0.40
N LEU A 95 -3.39 0.40 -0.10
CA LEU A 95 -3.23 0.84 1.28
C LEU A 95 -4.58 0.80 2.04
N SER A 96 -5.67 1.25 1.43
CA SER A 96 -6.99 1.27 2.07
C SER A 96 -7.60 -0.12 2.24
N TYR A 97 -7.21 -1.12 1.46
CA TYR A 97 -7.71 -2.50 1.57
C TYR A 97 -7.42 -3.15 2.95
N PHE A 98 -6.31 -2.77 3.57
CA PHE A 98 -5.87 -3.28 4.87
C PHE A 98 -6.16 -2.35 6.04
N GLU A 99 -6.64 -1.14 5.78
CA GLU A 99 -7.06 -0.24 6.86
C GLU A 99 -8.33 -0.78 7.51
N VAL A 100 -8.24 -1.06 8.80
CA VAL A 100 -9.43 -1.30 9.61
C VAL A 100 -10.17 0.04 9.73
N PRO A 101 -11.50 0.08 9.51
CA PRO A 101 -12.28 1.28 9.78
C PRO A 101 -12.04 1.67 11.23
N LYS A 102 -11.54 2.90 11.48
CA LYS A 102 -11.49 3.42 12.84
C LYS A 102 -12.92 3.35 13.38
N PRO A 103 -13.16 2.80 14.59
CA PRO A 103 -14.48 2.89 15.19
C PRO A 103 -14.87 4.37 15.19
N ASN A 104 -16.05 4.67 14.64
CA ASN A 104 -16.60 6.01 14.67
C ASN A 104 -16.47 6.50 16.10
N LYS A 105 -15.77 7.63 16.33
CA LYS A 105 -15.80 8.27 17.65
C LYS A 105 -17.27 8.55 17.91
N ALA A 106 -17.90 7.73 18.75
CA ALA A 106 -19.26 7.95 19.19
C ALA A 106 -19.30 9.40 19.70
N SER A 107 -20.23 10.17 19.14
CA SER A 107 -20.61 11.48 19.61
C SER A 107 -20.66 11.46 21.13
N ASN A 108 -19.76 12.21 21.75
CA ASN A 108 -19.74 12.42 23.19
C ASN A 108 -21.13 12.93 23.61
N PRO A 109 -21.87 12.31 24.55
CA PRO A 109 -23.05 12.97 25.09
C PRO A 109 -22.58 14.22 25.85
N ALA A 110 -23.13 15.37 25.47
CA ALA A 110 -22.87 16.62 26.16
C ALA A 110 -23.32 16.52 27.63
N PRO A 111 -22.60 17.18 28.58
CA PRO A 111 -23.02 17.27 29.96
C PRO A 111 -24.32 18.06 30.14
#